data_AF-A0A925Y779-F1
#
_entry.id   AF-A0A925Y779-F1
#
_cell.length_a   1.000
_cell.length_b   1.000
_cell.length_c   1.000
_cell.angle_alpha   90.00
_cell.angle_beta   90.00
_cell.angle_gamma   90.00
#
_symmetry.space_group_name_H-M   'P 1'
#
loop_
_entity.id
_entity.type
_entity.pdbx_description
1 polymer ?
#
loop_
_entity_poly.entity_id
_entity_poly.type
_entity_poly.pdbx_seq_one_letter_code
_entity_poly.pdbx_strand_id
1 'polypeptide(L)'
;MAGQIARFRGRAKTASGDDRRQIAHAIKGAACTIGANALAAAAENFEGAPNDEALRRDFEAELEQLEISLDARAGARLTSTSRNP
;
A
#
# COMPACT_ATOMS: atom_id res chain seq x y z
N MET A 1 -1.68 -6.78 -8.54
CA MET A 1 -1.28 -6.19 -7.24
C MET A 1 -1.48 -4.68 -7.21
N ALA A 2 -0.88 -3.89 -8.11
CA ALA A 2 -1.07 -2.43 -8.15
C ALA A 2 -2.55 -1.97 -8.19
N GLY A 3 -3.41 -2.63 -8.99
CA GLY A 3 -4.83 -2.28 -9.07
C GLY A 3 -5.67 -2.57 -7.81
N GLN A 4 -5.17 -3.35 -6.85
CA GLN A 4 -5.84 -3.52 -5.56
C GLN A 4 -5.54 -2.34 -4.63
N ILE A 5 -4.29 -1.85 -4.61
CA ILE A 5 -3.83 -0.74 -3.77
C ILE A 5 -4.60 0.55 -4.10
N ALA A 6 -4.70 0.90 -5.39
CA ALA A 6 -5.44 2.08 -5.84
C ALA A 6 -6.94 2.08 -5.45
N ARG A 7 -7.57 0.89 -5.32
CA ARG A 7 -8.98 0.78 -4.89
C ARG A 7 -9.19 1.08 -3.40
N PHE A 8 -8.14 1.01 -2.58
CA PHE A 8 -8.24 1.25 -1.15
C PHE A 8 -8.15 2.73 -0.77
N ARG A 9 -7.36 3.51 -1.50
CA ARG A 9 -7.14 4.95 -1.24
C ARG A 9 -8.45 5.76 -1.19
N GLY A 10 -9.42 5.41 -2.03
CA GLY A 10 -10.75 6.04 -2.02
C GLY A 10 -11.70 5.50 -0.94
N ARG A 11 -11.59 4.20 -0.60
CA ARG A 11 -12.53 3.54 0.33
C ARG A 11 -12.20 3.80 1.80
N ALA A 12 -10.93 3.92 2.18
CA ALA A 12 -10.54 4.11 3.58
C ALA A 12 -11.14 5.37 4.21
N LYS A 13 -11.32 6.44 3.41
CA LYS A 13 -11.86 7.73 3.87
C LYS A 13 -13.33 7.66 4.27
N THR A 14 -14.14 6.87 3.57
CA THR A 14 -15.59 6.74 3.79
C THR A 14 -16.01 5.42 4.43
N ALA A 15 -15.06 4.48 4.57
CA ALA A 15 -15.28 3.17 5.18
C ALA A 15 -15.57 3.28 6.68
N SER A 16 -16.39 2.35 7.18
CA SER A 16 -16.60 2.15 8.62
C SER A 16 -15.31 1.70 9.31
N GLY A 17 -15.22 1.83 10.64
CA GLY A 17 -14.05 1.38 11.39
C GLY A 17 -13.73 -0.11 11.18
N ASP A 18 -14.75 -0.95 11.01
CA ASP A 18 -14.60 -2.38 10.74
C ASP A 18 -14.04 -2.64 9.34
N ASP A 19 -14.55 -1.93 8.34
CA ASP A 19 -14.05 -2.01 6.96
C ASP A 19 -12.59 -1.55 6.88
N ARG A 20 -12.25 -0.43 7.56
CA ARG A 20 -10.88 0.09 7.62
C ARG A 20 -9.92 -0.94 8.22
N ARG A 21 -10.33 -1.60 9.30
CA ARG A 21 -9.57 -2.67 9.93
C ARG A 21 -9.39 -3.87 9.00
N GLN A 22 -10.44 -4.33 8.31
CA GLN A 22 -10.32 -5.43 7.34
C GLN A 22 -9.38 -5.07 6.17
N ILE A 23 -9.45 -3.83 5.69
CA ILE A 23 -8.55 -3.33 4.64
C ILE A 23 -7.10 -3.36 5.13
N ALA A 24 -6.83 -2.81 6.32
CA ALA A 24 -5.50 -2.80 6.92
C ALA A 24 -4.95 -4.22 7.10
N HIS A 25 -5.79 -5.14 7.61
CA HIS A 25 -5.44 -6.55 7.78
C HIS A 25 -5.05 -7.22 6.45
N ALA A 26 -5.85 -7.02 5.39
CA ALA A 26 -5.57 -7.59 4.08
C ALA A 26 -4.27 -7.04 3.48
N ILE A 27 -4.05 -5.73 3.61
CA ILE A 27 -2.84 -5.05 3.11
C ILE A 27 -1.61 -5.52 3.88
N LYS A 28 -1.69 -5.68 5.20
CA LYS A 28 -0.61 -6.22 6.03
C LYS A 28 -0.14 -7.57 5.51
N GLY A 29 -1.06 -8.51 5.27
CA GLY A 29 -0.72 -9.82 4.72
C GLY A 29 -0.05 -9.74 3.35
N ALA A 30 -0.55 -8.89 2.46
CA ALA A 30 0.05 -8.66 1.15
C ALA A 30 1.45 -8.04 1.25
N ALA A 31 1.63 -7.06 2.13
CA ALA A 31 2.89 -6.36 2.36
C ALA A 31 3.97 -7.33 2.90
N CYS A 32 3.64 -8.18 3.86
CA CYS A 32 4.53 -9.23 4.35
C CYS A 32 4.97 -10.19 3.23
N THR A 33 4.04 -10.56 2.34
CA THR A 33 4.32 -11.50 1.24
C THR A 33 5.35 -10.94 0.25
N ILE A 34 5.36 -9.63 0.02
CA ILE A 34 6.26 -8.97 -0.94
C ILE A 34 7.48 -8.31 -0.28
N GLY A 35 7.64 -8.43 1.04
CA GLY A 35 8.73 -7.83 1.81
C GLY A 35 8.64 -6.32 2.00
N ALA A 36 7.44 -5.74 1.88
CA ALA A 36 7.20 -4.31 2.10
C ALA A 36 7.03 -4.02 3.60
N ASN A 37 8.12 -4.14 4.38
CA ASN A 37 8.08 -4.12 5.84
C ASN A 37 7.53 -2.81 6.43
N ALA A 38 7.85 -1.65 5.83
CA ALA A 38 7.34 -0.36 6.30
C ALA A 38 5.81 -0.27 6.16
N LEU A 39 5.27 -0.69 5.02
CA LEU A 39 3.83 -0.78 4.79
C LEU A 39 3.17 -1.81 5.73
N ALA A 40 3.80 -2.95 5.97
CA ALA A 40 3.27 -3.95 6.88
C ALA A 40 3.12 -3.40 8.31
N ALA A 41 4.12 -2.66 8.80
CA ALA A 41 4.09 -2.02 10.12
C ALA A 41 3.02 -0.91 10.20
N ALA A 42 2.91 -0.06 9.18
CA ALA A 42 1.88 0.98 9.13
C ALA A 42 0.47 0.36 9.07
N ALA A 43 0.29 -0.73 8.32
CA ALA A 43 -0.95 -1.46 8.24
C ALA A 43 -1.33 -2.10 9.58
N GLU A 44 -0.37 -2.67 10.32
CA GLU A 44 -0.60 -3.23 11.65
C GLU A 44 -1.06 -2.17 12.66
N ASN A 45 -0.39 -1.02 12.70
CA ASN A 45 -0.79 0.09 13.57
C ASN A 45 -2.20 0.58 13.25
N PHE A 46 -2.51 0.78 11.97
CA PHE A 46 -3.84 1.23 11.55
C PHE A 46 -4.93 0.18 11.79
N GLU A 47 -4.63 -1.12 11.65
CA GLU A 47 -5.53 -2.22 12.00
C GLU A 47 -5.92 -2.20 13.49
N GLY A 48 -4.97 -1.87 14.37
CA GLY A 48 -5.17 -1.75 15.82
C GLY A 48 -6.01 -0.54 16.24
N ALA A 49 -5.95 0.55 15.48
CA ALA A 49 -6.72 1.78 15.74
C ALA A 49 -7.29 2.38 14.42
N PRO A 50 -8.33 1.77 13.83
CA PRO A 50 -8.83 2.12 12.50
C PRO A 50 -9.54 3.48 12.40
N ASN A 51 -9.81 4.11 13.54
CA ASN A 51 -10.40 5.44 13.63
C ASN A 51 -9.35 6.53 13.90
N ASP A 52 -8.09 6.15 14.11
CA ASP A 52 -7.00 7.10 14.28
C ASP A 52 -6.61 7.69 12.93
N GLU A 53 -6.78 9.00 12.81
CA GLU A 53 -6.56 9.76 11.60
C GLU A 53 -5.06 9.94 11.28
N ALA A 54 -4.18 9.94 12.29
CA ALA A 54 -2.75 10.00 12.08
C ALA A 54 -2.25 8.67 11.49
N LEU A 55 -2.68 7.54 12.08
CA LEU A 55 -2.31 6.22 11.58
C LEU A 55 -2.88 5.95 10.18
N ARG A 56 -4.08 6.47 9.87
CA ARG A 56 -4.63 6.43 8.52
C ARG A 56 -3.71 7.13 7.50
N ARG A 57 -3.20 8.30 7.85
CA ARG A 57 -2.31 9.08 6.96
C ARG A 57 -0.96 8.41 6.78
N ASP A 58 -0.38 7.87 7.85
CA ASP A 58 0.89 7.13 7.78
C ASP A 58 0.74 5.89 6.89
N PHE A 59 -0.35 5.15 7.06
CA PHE A 59 -0.70 4.01 6.20
C PHE A 59 -0.86 4.42 4.73
N GLU A 60 -1.57 5.52 4.45
CA GLU A 60 -1.75 6.04 3.09
C GLU A 60 -0.43 6.51 2.45
N ALA A 61 0.45 7.13 3.23
CA ALA A 61 1.77 7.56 2.77
C ALA A 61 2.65 6.36 2.37
N GLU A 62 2.67 5.31 3.18
CA GLU A 62 3.44 4.10 2.86
C GLU A 62 2.89 3.36 1.62
N LEU A 63 1.57 3.36 1.42
CA LEU A 63 0.97 2.84 0.19
C LEU A 63 1.45 3.60 -1.04
N GLU A 64 1.45 4.93 -0.97
CA GLU A 64 1.91 5.79 -2.07
C GLU A 64 3.41 5.61 -2.37
N GLN A 65 4.25 5.48 -1.34
CA GLN A 65 5.68 5.20 -1.50
C GLN A 65 5.93 3.84 -2.19
N LEU A 66 5.14 2.82 -1.83
CA LEU A 66 5.22 1.52 -2.47
C LEU A 66 4.80 1.59 -3.95
N GLU A 67 3.71 2.28 -4.27
CA GLU A 67 3.25 2.48 -5.66
C GLU A 67 4.33 3.17 -6.50
N ILE A 68 4.88 4.28 -6.02
CA ILE A 68 5.98 5.01 -6.68
C ILE A 68 7.18 4.08 -6.92
N SER A 69 7.55 3.28 -5.93
CA SER A 69 8.67 2.34 -6.02
C SER A 69 8.43 1.22 -7.04
N LEU A 70 7.20 0.71 -7.15
CA LEU A 70 6.82 -0.30 -8.12
C LEU A 70 6.80 0.26 -9.54
N ASP A 71 6.27 1.47 -9.72
CA ASP A 71 6.21 2.15 -11.03
C ASP A 71 7.61 2.52 -11.53
N ALA A 72 8.48 3.03 -10.67
CA ALA A 72 9.87 3.30 -11.01
C ALA A 72 10.60 2.04 -11.50
N ARG A 73 10.34 0.89 -10.85
CA ARG A 73 10.89 -0.41 -11.27
C ARG A 73 10.29 -0.91 -12.58
N ALA A 74 9.00 -0.71 -12.80
CA ALA A 74 8.34 -1.06 -14.07
C ALA A 74 8.90 -0.23 -15.24
N GLY A 75 9.06 1.09 -15.04
CA GLY A 75 9.67 1.99 -16.02
C GLY A 75 11.13 1.66 -16.34
N ALA A 76 11.93 1.33 -15.32
CA ALA A 76 13.32 0.90 -15.51
C ALA A 76 13.45 -0.42 -16.29
N ARG A 77 12.48 -1.33 -16.16
CA ARG A 77 12.49 -2.62 -16.87
C ARG A 77 12.23 -2.47 -18.38
N LEU A 78 11.40 -1.50 -18.77
CA LEU A 78 11.06 -1.21 -20.17
C LEU A 78 12.20 -0.48 -20.90
N THR A 79 12.99 0.34 -20.22
CA THR A 79 14.12 1.07 -20.84
C THR A 79 15.36 0.19 -21.00
N SER A 80 15.52 -0.85 -20.16
CA SER A 80 16.64 -1.79 -20.23
C SER A 80 16.55 -2.82 -21.36
N THR A 81 15.37 -3.00 -22.00
CA THR A 81 15.18 -3.97 -23.10
C THR A 81 15.41 -3.38 -24.50
N SER A 82 15.67 -2.08 -24.60
CA SER A 82 15.80 -1.35 -25.88
C SER A 82 17.25 -0.95 -26.22
N ARG A 83 18.25 -1.76 -25.83
CA ARG A 83 19.64 -1.63 -26.31
C ARG A 83 20.21 -3.00 -26.67
N ASN A 84 19.91 -3.45 -27.89
CA ASN A 84 20.78 -4.37 -28.63
C ASN A 84 20.80 -3.88 -30.09
N PRO A 85 21.85 -3.17 -30.53
CA PRO A 85 22.23 -3.15 -31.95
C PRO A 85 22.84 -4.50 -32.37
#